data_AF-X1FZR5-F1
#
_entry.id   AF-X1FZR5-F1
#
_cell.length_a   1.000
_cell.length_b   1.000
_cell.length_c   1.000
_cell.angle_alpha   90.00
_cell.angle_beta   90.00
_cell.angle_gamma   90.00
#
_symmetry.space_group_name_H-M   'P 1'
#
loop_
_entity.id
_entity.type
_entity.pdbx_description
1 polymer ?
#
loop_
_entity_poly.entity_id
_entity_poly.type
_entity_poly.pdbx_seq_one_letter_code
_entity_poly.pdbx_strand_id
1 'polypeptide(L)'
;MMPKADVTSIKGLSPVIAIGQIRSMHNPRSTVGTMTEISNYLRLLYATVGVSHCPYCSNDIPTKTKNHMIEKVEKLPEGTVVEIRVPIHKIYGEEYNATFGELRKKGYRKIRIDGELTDISENIELDDFKSYRLEAIVDKITVKEGIYSQLKKSVENAIVLGSGFIHYEIVELKEENFDAESFYEKFCCSKHHIVMVELKQNNFSPNLLENSCRTCNGLGVRIQAEKQLFIAAPEKTIRQGAIHNFSIGGHMVISLTKRYNIDIDIPFKNLPEHIKNIIFFGNKGEKFPYWRKNKKRELVETKWRTSFEGIVHSIERIYRTKMRKGDRLVPGTAEFEFYHGFMTERTCSECQGKKINS
;
A
#
# COMPACT_ATOMS: atom_id res chain seq x y z
N MET A 1 -1.62 -27.04 -45.25
CA MET A 1 -2.81 -26.23 -45.56
C MET A 1 -3.74 -27.08 -46.38
N MET A 2 -5.03 -27.16 -46.03
CA MET A 2 -6.02 -27.80 -46.91
C MET A 2 -6.14 -27.00 -48.21
N PRO A 3 -6.31 -27.66 -49.37
CA PRO A 3 -6.49 -26.98 -50.65
C PRO A 3 -7.75 -26.12 -50.61
N LYS A 4 -7.65 -24.91 -51.18
CA LYS A 4 -8.77 -23.98 -51.28
C LYS A 4 -9.81 -24.58 -52.24
N ALA A 5 -11.06 -24.70 -51.80
CA ALA A 5 -12.13 -25.23 -52.64
C ALA A 5 -12.38 -24.31 -53.85
N ASP A 6 -12.55 -24.90 -55.03
CA ASP A 6 -12.77 -24.19 -56.30
C ASP A 6 -14.26 -23.81 -56.46
N VAL A 7 -14.69 -22.79 -55.72
CA VAL A 7 -16.07 -22.30 -55.72
C VAL A 7 -16.13 -20.78 -55.78
N THR A 8 -17.10 -20.24 -56.52
CA THR A 8 -17.27 -18.79 -56.77
C THR A 8 -18.06 -18.06 -55.68
N SER A 9 -18.94 -18.76 -54.95
CA SER A 9 -19.60 -18.19 -53.77
C SER A 9 -20.08 -19.29 -52.83
N ILE A 10 -20.09 -19.00 -51.53
CA ILE A 10 -20.66 -19.86 -50.49
C ILE A 10 -21.73 -19.04 -49.76
N LYS A 11 -22.95 -19.58 -49.67
CA LYS A 11 -24.09 -18.97 -48.98
C LYS A 11 -24.63 -19.94 -47.92
N GLY A 12 -25.31 -19.41 -46.89
CA GLY A 12 -25.89 -20.25 -45.82
C GLY A 12 -24.89 -20.74 -44.77
N LEU A 13 -23.72 -20.10 -44.65
CA LEU A 13 -22.81 -20.38 -43.55
C LEU A 13 -23.43 -19.88 -42.24
N SER A 14 -23.57 -20.77 -41.27
CA SER A 14 -23.83 -20.37 -39.89
C SER A 14 -22.66 -19.53 -39.37
N PRO A 15 -22.89 -18.59 -38.42
CA PRO A 15 -21.81 -17.87 -37.77
C PRO A 15 -20.77 -18.86 -37.22
N VAL A 16 -19.54 -18.79 -37.73
CA VAL A 16 -18.46 -19.70 -37.32
C VAL A 16 -17.63 -19.00 -36.25
N ILE A 17 -17.44 -19.67 -35.11
CA ILE A 17 -16.50 -19.25 -34.07
C ILE A 17 -15.22 -20.05 -34.24
N ALA A 18 -14.12 -19.37 -34.57
CA ALA A 18 -12.82 -19.99 -34.62
C ALA A 18 -12.22 -20.09 -33.21
N ILE A 19 -12.01 -21.31 -32.70
CA ILE A 19 -11.35 -21.56 -31.42
C ILE A 19 -9.90 -21.97 -31.70
N GLY A 20 -9.01 -20.98 -31.73
CA GLY A 20 -7.56 -21.18 -31.87
C GLY A 20 -6.82 -20.90 -30.56
N GLN A 21 -5.64 -21.51 -30.39
CA GLN A 21 -4.76 -21.17 -29.27
C GLN A 21 -4.08 -19.82 -29.54
N ILE A 22 -4.73 -18.73 -29.13
CA ILE A 22 -4.10 -17.40 -29.15
C ILE A 22 -3.10 -17.36 -27.99
N ARG A 23 -1.81 -17.20 -28.30
CA ARG A 23 -0.80 -16.83 -27.29
C ARG A 23 -1.10 -15.40 -26.84
N SER A 24 -1.96 -15.25 -25.84
CA SER A 24 -2.32 -13.96 -25.24
C SER A 24 -1.06 -13.28 -24.70
N MET A 25 -0.95 -11.97 -24.91
CA MET A 25 -0.03 -11.12 -24.13
C MET A 25 -0.40 -11.26 -22.66
N HIS A 26 0.59 -11.60 -21.83
CA HIS A 26 0.39 -11.79 -20.40
C HIS A 26 0.03 -10.46 -19.74
N ASN A 27 -1.25 -10.26 -19.39
CA ASN A 27 -1.67 -9.17 -18.52
C ASN A 27 -1.63 -9.68 -17.06
N PRO A 28 -0.73 -9.18 -16.20
CA PRO A 28 -0.56 -9.69 -14.84
C PRO A 28 -1.79 -9.48 -13.94
N ARG A 29 -2.72 -8.60 -14.35
CA ARG A 29 -3.99 -8.41 -13.64
C ARG A 29 -5.06 -9.42 -14.03
N SER A 30 -4.99 -9.99 -15.23
CA SER A 30 -5.96 -10.99 -15.70
C SER A 30 -5.76 -12.32 -15.00
N THR A 31 -6.85 -12.94 -14.58
CA THR A 31 -6.90 -14.27 -13.99
C THR A 31 -7.88 -15.14 -14.76
N VAL A 32 -7.89 -16.45 -14.49
CA VAL A 32 -8.93 -17.36 -15.01
C VAL A 32 -10.33 -16.83 -14.67
N GLY A 33 -10.53 -16.31 -13.45
CA GLY A 33 -11.80 -15.75 -13.02
C GLY A 33 -12.23 -14.48 -13.77
N THR A 34 -11.29 -13.67 -14.28
CA THR A 34 -11.66 -12.54 -15.16
C THR A 34 -11.93 -13.00 -16.58
N MET A 35 -11.19 -13.98 -17.08
CA MET A 35 -11.37 -14.51 -18.45
C MET A 35 -12.69 -15.27 -18.62
N THR A 36 -13.13 -15.94 -17.56
CA THR A 36 -14.39 -16.72 -17.52
C THR A 36 -15.56 -15.92 -16.95
N GLU A 37 -15.36 -14.65 -16.61
CA GLU A 37 -16.34 -13.78 -15.93
C GLU A 37 -16.85 -14.27 -14.57
N ILE A 38 -16.41 -15.43 -14.07
CA ILE A 38 -16.75 -15.96 -12.73
C ILE A 38 -16.47 -14.92 -11.65
N SER A 39 -15.38 -14.15 -11.78
CA SER A 39 -15.08 -13.06 -10.86
C SER A 39 -16.17 -11.99 -10.82
N ASN A 40 -16.85 -11.68 -11.93
CA ASN A 40 -17.94 -10.71 -11.94
C ASN A 40 -19.15 -11.21 -11.12
N TYR A 41 -19.49 -12.50 -11.24
CA TYR A 41 -20.54 -13.13 -10.45
C TYR A 41 -20.18 -13.19 -8.95
N LEU A 42 -18.92 -13.51 -8.62
CA LEU A 42 -18.46 -13.46 -7.23
C LEU A 42 -18.56 -12.05 -6.65
N ARG A 43 -18.18 -11.01 -7.41
CA ARG A 43 -18.33 -9.62 -6.96
C ARG A 43 -19.80 -9.23 -6.74
N LEU A 44 -20.72 -9.74 -7.56
CA LEU A 44 -22.16 -9.56 -7.32
C LEU A 44 -22.59 -10.25 -6.04
N LEU A 45 -22.19 -11.50 -5.83
CA LEU A 45 -22.50 -12.27 -4.62
C LEU A 45 -22.02 -11.55 -3.35
N TYR A 46 -20.76 -11.10 -3.32
CA TYR A 46 -20.22 -10.37 -2.17
C TYR A 46 -20.89 -9.01 -1.96
N ALA A 47 -21.32 -8.33 -3.02
CA ALA A 47 -22.05 -7.07 -2.90
C ALA A 47 -23.49 -7.25 -2.39
N THR A 48 -24.14 -8.37 -2.68
CA THR A 48 -25.55 -8.58 -2.33
C THR A 48 -25.76 -9.25 -0.98
N VAL A 49 -24.94 -10.25 -0.64
CA VAL A 49 -25.13 -11.07 0.58
C VAL A 49 -23.88 -11.11 1.47
N GLY A 50 -22.86 -10.31 1.15
CA GLY A 50 -21.65 -10.21 1.97
C GLY A 50 -21.93 -9.60 3.34
N VAL A 51 -21.41 -10.24 4.38
CA VAL A 51 -21.42 -9.69 5.75
C VAL A 51 -20.15 -8.86 5.95
N SER A 52 -20.32 -7.61 6.33
CA SER A 52 -19.23 -6.69 6.64
C SER A 52 -18.74 -6.90 8.07
N HIS A 53 -17.43 -6.76 8.27
CA HIS A 53 -16.82 -6.91 9.58
C HIS A 53 -16.08 -5.61 9.96
N CYS A 54 -16.07 -5.30 11.26
CA CYS A 54 -15.32 -4.16 11.77
C CYS A 54 -13.80 -4.39 11.57
N PRO A 55 -13.05 -3.43 11.00
CA PRO A 55 -11.60 -3.59 10.79
C PRO A 55 -10.80 -3.65 12.10
N TYR A 56 -11.41 -3.32 13.25
CA TYR A 56 -10.74 -3.28 14.55
C TYR A 56 -11.06 -4.50 15.44
N CYS A 57 -12.33 -4.93 15.55
CA CYS A 57 -12.70 -6.13 16.34
C CYS A 57 -13.11 -7.34 15.51
N SER A 58 -13.24 -7.23 14.19
CA SER A 58 -13.76 -8.29 13.30
C SER A 58 -15.19 -8.74 13.60
N ASN A 59 -15.94 -8.06 14.47
CA ASN A 59 -17.37 -8.34 14.66
C ASN A 59 -18.17 -7.88 13.44
N ASP A 60 -19.30 -8.55 13.20
CA ASP A 60 -20.27 -8.16 12.18
C ASP A 60 -20.73 -6.72 12.40
N ILE A 61 -20.78 -5.95 11.31
CA ILE A 61 -21.28 -4.58 11.30
C ILE A 61 -22.34 -4.41 10.23
N PRO A 62 -23.37 -3.58 10.46
CA PRO A 62 -24.37 -3.32 9.45
C PRO A 62 -23.77 -2.52 8.29
N THR A 63 -24.17 -2.88 7.07
CA THR A 63 -23.98 -2.03 5.89
C THR A 63 -25.13 -1.05 5.77
N LYS A 64 -24.84 0.23 5.50
CA LYS A 64 -25.86 1.27 5.36
C LYS A 64 -25.73 1.99 4.02
N THR A 65 -26.86 2.40 3.46
CA THR A 65 -26.87 3.28 2.30
C THR A 65 -26.41 4.69 2.71
N LYS A 66 -25.87 5.47 1.77
CA LYS A 66 -25.45 6.85 2.04
C LYS A 66 -26.57 7.69 2.64
N ASN A 67 -27.79 7.56 2.09
CA ASN A 67 -28.95 8.29 2.57
C ASN A 67 -29.32 7.88 4.00
N HIS A 68 -29.28 6.59 4.33
CA HIS A 68 -29.57 6.14 5.69
C HIS A 68 -28.55 6.68 6.71
N MET A 69 -27.28 6.79 6.33
CA MET A 69 -26.26 7.41 7.19
C MET A 69 -26.56 8.90 7.44
N ILE A 70 -26.93 9.65 6.39
CA ILE A 70 -27.30 11.07 6.50
C ILE A 70 -28.52 11.23 7.40
N GLU A 71 -29.61 10.49 7.12
CA GLU A 71 -30.85 10.54 7.91
C GLU A 71 -30.63 10.21 9.39
N LYS A 72 -29.73 9.27 9.70
CA LYS A 72 -29.43 8.89 11.09
C LYS A 72 -28.70 9.98 11.85
N VAL A 73 -27.77 10.68 11.21
CA VAL A 73 -27.07 11.81 11.82
C VAL A 73 -27.99 13.02 11.93
N GLU A 74 -28.89 13.25 10.96
CA GLU A 74 -29.89 14.33 11.01
C GLU A 74 -30.90 14.16 12.15
N LYS A 75 -31.17 12.92 12.58
CA LYS A 75 -32.09 12.60 13.68
C LYS A 75 -31.45 12.73 15.07
N LEU A 76 -30.17 13.06 15.16
CA LEU A 76 -29.55 13.36 16.44
C LEU A 76 -30.12 14.66 17.02
N PRO A 77 -30.06 14.86 18.35
CA PRO A 77 -30.53 16.08 18.98
C PRO A 77 -29.90 17.34 18.38
N GLU A 78 -30.68 18.41 18.25
CA GLU A 78 -30.17 19.66 17.69
C GLU A 78 -29.01 20.23 18.53
N GLY A 79 -27.99 20.72 17.84
CA GLY A 79 -26.76 21.22 18.44
C GLY A 79 -25.75 20.13 18.84
N THR A 80 -26.05 18.85 18.63
CA THR A 80 -25.07 17.75 18.75
C THR A 80 -23.93 17.97 17.77
N VAL A 81 -22.69 17.75 18.22
CA VAL A 81 -21.49 17.89 17.39
C VAL A 81 -20.97 16.50 17.05
N VAL A 82 -20.97 16.18 15.76
CA VAL A 82 -20.51 14.89 15.23
C VAL A 82 -19.25 15.08 14.41
N GLU A 83 -18.24 14.28 14.69
CA GLU A 83 -17.00 14.19 13.92
C GLU A 83 -17.07 12.98 12.99
N ILE A 84 -16.95 13.24 11.68
CA ILE A 84 -16.87 12.20 10.66
C ILE A 84 -15.39 11.89 10.42
N ARG A 85 -14.99 10.69 10.79
CA ARG A 85 -13.62 10.19 10.70
C ARG A 85 -13.55 9.03 9.73
N VAL A 86 -12.36 8.77 9.18
CA VAL A 86 -12.11 7.58 8.37
C VAL A 86 -10.80 6.91 8.76
N PRO A 87 -10.74 5.56 8.80
CA PRO A 87 -9.51 4.84 9.05
C PRO A 87 -8.53 5.07 7.90
N ILE A 88 -7.26 5.32 8.24
CA ILE A 88 -6.17 5.42 7.29
C ILE A 88 -5.18 4.29 7.54
N HIS A 89 -4.86 3.55 6.49
CA HIS A 89 -3.87 2.50 6.54
C HIS A 89 -2.56 2.97 5.92
N LYS A 90 -1.46 2.72 6.63
CA LYS A 90 -0.10 2.90 6.12
C LYS A 90 0.16 1.92 4.98
N ILE A 91 0.84 2.38 3.94
CA ILE A 91 1.27 1.49 2.85
C ILE A 91 2.47 0.67 3.33
N TYR A 92 2.40 -0.66 3.21
CA TYR A 92 3.45 -1.53 3.72
C TYR A 92 4.82 -1.25 3.08
N GLY A 93 5.84 -1.15 3.93
CA GLY A 93 7.23 -0.94 3.54
C GLY A 93 7.53 0.52 3.19
N GLU A 94 6.62 1.43 3.49
CA GLU A 94 6.84 2.87 3.39
C GLU A 94 7.00 3.51 4.75
N GLU A 95 7.42 4.77 4.77
CA GLU A 95 7.43 5.57 5.98
C GLU A 95 6.06 6.21 6.21
N TYR A 96 5.69 6.43 7.48
CA TYR A 96 4.45 7.15 7.82
C TYR A 96 4.36 8.54 7.16
N ASN A 97 5.51 9.21 7.01
CA ASN A 97 5.58 10.51 6.33
C ASN A 97 5.13 10.47 4.87
N ALA A 98 5.28 9.34 4.17
CA ALA A 98 4.75 9.19 2.82
C ALA A 98 3.21 9.19 2.83
N THR A 99 2.60 8.44 3.76
CA THR A 99 1.13 8.42 3.95
C THR A 99 0.60 9.81 4.35
N PHE A 100 1.27 10.50 5.28
CA PHE A 100 0.90 11.88 5.64
C PHE A 100 1.06 12.85 4.47
N GLY A 101 2.10 12.69 3.64
CA GLY A 101 2.27 13.47 2.43
C GLY A 101 1.10 13.35 1.44
N GLU A 102 0.52 12.15 1.28
CA GLU A 102 -0.68 11.94 0.47
C GLU A 102 -1.91 12.62 1.07
N LEU A 103 -2.07 12.56 2.39
CA LEU A 103 -3.16 13.24 3.10
C LEU A 103 -3.06 14.77 2.97
N ARG A 104 -1.86 15.34 3.11
CA ARG A 104 -1.62 16.79 2.89
C ARG A 104 -2.02 17.23 1.49
N LYS A 105 -1.67 16.45 0.47
CA LYS A 105 -2.05 16.73 -0.93
C LYS A 105 -3.56 16.75 -1.14
N LYS A 106 -4.30 15.95 -0.36
CA LYS A 106 -5.76 15.92 -0.34
C LYS A 106 -6.38 16.99 0.56
N GLY A 107 -5.58 17.85 1.22
CA GLY A 107 -6.02 18.96 2.05
C GLY A 107 -6.16 18.64 3.54
N TYR A 108 -5.84 17.42 3.98
CA TYR A 108 -5.92 17.05 5.39
C TYR A 108 -4.67 17.53 6.13
N ARG A 109 -4.88 18.34 7.17
CA ARG A 109 -3.80 18.89 8.02
C ARG A 109 -3.73 18.27 9.41
N LYS A 110 -4.82 17.67 9.88
CA LYS A 110 -4.89 17.03 11.19
C LYS A 110 -5.33 15.58 11.03
N ILE A 111 -4.72 14.70 11.81
CA ILE A 111 -5.05 13.29 11.89
C ILE A 111 -5.08 12.89 13.37
N ARG A 112 -5.84 11.85 13.71
CA ARG A 112 -5.71 11.22 15.02
C ARG A 112 -4.76 10.04 14.93
N ILE A 113 -3.79 9.98 15.83
CA ILE A 113 -2.83 8.88 15.98
C ILE A 113 -3.09 8.28 17.35
N ASP A 114 -3.58 7.05 17.41
CA ASP A 114 -3.97 6.37 18.65
C ASP A 114 -4.93 7.20 19.54
N GLY A 115 -5.78 8.01 18.90
CA GLY A 115 -6.77 8.88 19.54
C GLY A 115 -6.32 10.33 19.77
N GLU A 116 -5.02 10.58 19.79
CA GLU A 116 -4.46 11.93 19.96
C GLU A 116 -4.50 12.73 18.67
N LEU A 117 -4.98 13.98 18.74
CA LEU A 117 -5.05 14.85 17.59
C LEU A 117 -3.68 15.44 17.28
N THR A 118 -3.12 15.09 16.12
CA THR A 118 -1.78 15.54 15.69
C THR A 118 -1.87 16.36 14.41
N ASP A 119 -1.13 17.47 14.37
CA ASP A 119 -0.97 18.28 13.16
C ASP A 119 0.07 17.63 12.25
N ILE A 120 -0.35 17.21 11.07
CA ILE A 120 0.52 16.61 10.05
C ILE A 120 1.07 17.67 9.09
N SER A 121 0.85 18.97 9.29
CA SER A 121 1.43 20.04 8.45
C SER A 121 2.95 20.03 8.49
N GLU A 122 3.54 19.60 9.60
CA GLU A 122 4.97 19.38 9.78
C GLU A 122 5.34 17.89 9.63
N ASN A 123 6.64 17.59 9.50
CA ASN A 123 7.10 16.20 9.50
C ASN A 123 7.02 15.63 10.91
N ILE A 124 6.40 14.47 11.04
CA ILE A 124 6.27 13.74 12.31
C ILE A 124 7.25 12.57 12.25
N GLU A 125 8.01 12.38 13.32
CA GLU A 125 8.83 11.18 13.50
C GLU A 125 7.99 10.10 14.20
N LEU A 126 7.51 9.12 13.43
CA LEU A 126 6.90 7.90 13.96
C LEU A 126 7.83 6.72 13.73
N ASP A 127 7.77 5.74 14.62
CA ASP A 127 8.50 4.48 14.44
C ASP A 127 7.84 3.67 13.34
N ASP A 128 8.51 3.52 12.20
CA ASP A 128 7.95 2.83 11.05
C ASP A 128 7.70 1.34 11.25
N PHE A 129 8.26 0.74 12.30
CA PHE A 129 8.08 -0.67 12.65
C PHE A 129 6.92 -0.91 13.61
N LYS A 130 6.32 0.15 14.18
CA LYS A 130 5.14 0.05 15.04
C LYS A 130 3.87 0.28 14.23
N SER A 131 2.79 -0.36 14.66
CA SER A 131 1.44 -0.13 14.13
C SER A 131 0.74 0.92 14.99
N TYR A 132 0.15 1.91 14.32
CA TYR A 132 -0.63 2.99 14.92
C TYR A 132 -2.02 3.00 14.30
N ARG A 133 -3.04 3.34 15.10
CA ARG A 133 -4.40 3.63 14.61
C ARG A 133 -4.43 5.05 14.08
N LEU A 134 -4.58 5.19 12.77
CA LEU A 134 -4.66 6.49 12.11
C LEU A 134 -6.10 6.78 11.69
N GLU A 135 -6.62 7.93 12.05
CA GLU A 135 -7.95 8.38 11.63
C GLU A 135 -7.90 9.80 11.07
N ALA A 136 -8.26 9.96 9.80
CA ALA A 136 -8.38 11.28 9.18
C ALA A 136 -9.76 11.87 9.51
N ILE A 137 -9.76 13.14 9.94
CA ILE A 137 -10.99 13.89 10.20
C ILE A 137 -11.47 14.46 8.87
N VAL A 138 -12.62 14.01 8.41
CA VAL A 138 -13.23 14.46 7.15
C VAL A 138 -14.03 15.73 7.37
N ASP A 139 -14.87 15.75 8.39
CA ASP A 139 -15.66 16.92 8.74
C ASP A 139 -16.05 16.89 10.22
N LYS A 140 -16.35 18.07 10.77
CA LYS A 140 -16.91 18.24 12.12
C LYS A 140 -18.18 19.07 11.98
N ILE A 141 -19.33 18.43 12.18
CA ILE A 141 -20.64 18.97 11.84
C ILE A 141 -21.44 19.17 13.12
N THR A 142 -22.05 20.35 13.24
CA THR A 142 -23.07 20.59 14.27
C THR A 142 -24.45 20.35 13.67
N VAL A 143 -25.22 19.48 14.30
CA VAL A 143 -26.57 19.10 13.87
C VAL A 143 -27.50 20.31 14.01
N LYS A 144 -28.16 20.68 12.93
CA LYS A 144 -29.14 21.78 12.83
C LYS A 144 -30.05 21.53 11.63
N GLU A 145 -31.11 22.31 11.48
CA GLU A 145 -31.94 22.23 10.27
C GLU A 145 -31.14 22.54 8.99
N GLY A 146 -31.38 21.78 7.92
CA GLY A 146 -30.78 22.01 6.60
C GLY A 146 -29.34 21.50 6.40
N ILE A 147 -28.82 20.63 7.27
CA ILE A 147 -27.45 20.08 7.17
C ILE A 147 -27.25 19.06 6.04
N TYR A 148 -28.32 18.56 5.41
CA TYR A 148 -28.31 17.50 4.40
C TYR A 148 -27.22 17.68 3.32
N SER A 149 -27.12 18.87 2.74
CA SER A 149 -26.17 19.16 1.64
C SER A 149 -24.71 19.07 2.11
N GLN A 150 -24.44 19.49 3.35
CA GLN A 150 -23.11 19.37 3.96
C GLN A 150 -22.81 17.90 4.28
N LEU A 151 -23.71 17.22 5.00
CA LEU A 151 -23.56 15.81 5.34
C LEU A 151 -23.34 14.94 4.11
N LYS A 152 -24.11 15.15 3.04
CA LYS A 152 -23.97 14.42 1.78
C LYS A 152 -22.55 14.52 1.22
N LYS A 153 -22.00 15.74 1.12
CA LYS A 153 -20.63 15.97 0.64
C LYS A 153 -19.60 15.30 1.54
N SER A 154 -19.76 15.42 2.85
CA SER A 154 -18.83 14.86 3.84
C SER A 154 -18.85 13.34 3.83
N VAL A 155 -20.02 12.71 3.71
CA VAL A 155 -20.16 11.25 3.55
C VAL A 155 -19.57 10.78 2.22
N GLU A 156 -19.81 11.48 1.11
CA GLU A 156 -19.21 11.14 -0.19
C GLU A 156 -17.67 11.19 -0.15
N ASN A 157 -17.10 12.23 0.46
CA ASN A 157 -15.65 12.34 0.66
C ASN A 157 -15.10 11.25 1.58
N ALA A 158 -15.81 10.94 2.67
CA ALA A 158 -15.42 9.90 3.62
C ALA A 158 -15.37 8.51 2.97
N ILE A 159 -16.37 8.17 2.14
CA ILE A 159 -16.41 6.87 1.43
C ILE A 159 -15.16 6.68 0.57
N VAL A 160 -14.75 7.72 -0.17
CA VAL A 160 -13.56 7.64 -1.04
C VAL A 160 -12.28 7.52 -0.23
N LEU A 161 -12.13 8.29 0.85
CA LEU A 161 -10.89 8.29 1.63
C LEU A 161 -10.73 7.04 2.50
N GLY A 162 -11.81 6.62 3.18
CA GLY A 162 -11.87 5.49 4.11
C GLY A 162 -12.17 4.14 3.46
N SER A 163 -12.16 4.06 2.12
CA SER A 163 -12.46 2.84 1.37
C SER A 163 -13.79 2.20 1.80
N GLY A 164 -14.81 3.03 2.02
CA GLY A 164 -16.16 2.62 2.42
C GLY A 164 -16.41 2.53 3.93
N PHE A 165 -15.38 2.63 4.76
CA PHE A 165 -15.54 2.70 6.22
C PHE A 165 -15.63 4.15 6.70
N ILE A 166 -16.59 4.42 7.58
CA ILE A 166 -16.79 5.73 8.20
C ILE A 166 -16.96 5.52 9.70
N HIS A 167 -16.24 6.32 10.48
CA HIS A 167 -16.34 6.37 11.93
C HIS A 167 -17.09 7.65 12.31
N TYR A 168 -18.21 7.50 13.01
CA TYR A 168 -19.01 8.62 13.52
C TYR A 168 -18.80 8.78 15.01
N GLU A 169 -18.19 9.89 15.42
CA GLU A 169 -18.01 10.19 16.85
C GLU A 169 -18.89 11.36 17.28
N ILE A 170 -19.70 11.16 18.31
CA ILE A 170 -20.42 12.25 18.99
C ILE A 170 -19.44 12.89 19.97
N VAL A 171 -19.02 14.13 19.67
CA VAL A 171 -18.04 14.88 20.46
C VAL A 171 -18.73 15.69 21.56
N GLU A 172 -19.93 16.21 21.26
CA GLU A 172 -20.71 17.01 22.18
C GLU A 172 -22.19 16.67 21.98
N LEU A 173 -22.87 16.33 23.07
CA LEU A 173 -24.28 16.00 23.09
C LEU A 173 -24.98 17.03 23.98
N LYS A 174 -25.94 17.78 23.41
CA LYS A 174 -26.66 18.82 24.17
C LYS A 174 -27.84 18.29 24.98
N GLU A 175 -28.35 17.12 24.62
CA GLU A 175 -29.48 16.50 25.29
C GLU A 175 -28.99 15.37 26.21
N GLU A 176 -29.04 15.60 27.53
CA GLU A 176 -28.50 14.67 28.53
C GLU A 176 -29.22 13.30 28.55
N ASN A 177 -30.48 13.24 28.11
CA ASN A 177 -31.29 12.02 28.11
C ASN A 177 -31.13 11.18 26.83
N PHE A 178 -30.31 11.61 25.87
CA PHE A 178 -30.11 10.84 24.65
C PHE A 178 -29.18 9.66 24.89
N ASP A 179 -29.69 8.44 24.67
CA ASP A 179 -28.94 7.19 24.80
C ASP A 179 -28.02 6.98 23.58
N ALA A 180 -26.79 7.48 23.69
CA ALA A 180 -25.77 7.35 22.67
C ALA A 180 -25.33 5.88 22.44
N GLU A 181 -25.33 5.04 23.47
CA GLU A 181 -24.94 3.64 23.34
C GLU A 181 -25.93 2.87 22.46
N SER A 182 -27.23 3.06 22.71
CA SER A 182 -28.31 2.46 21.89
C SER A 182 -28.33 3.00 20.46
N PHE A 183 -27.94 4.26 20.26
CA PHE A 183 -27.72 4.80 18.92
C PHE A 183 -26.61 4.03 18.19
N TYR A 184 -25.45 3.86 18.82
CA TYR A 184 -24.31 3.18 18.21
C TYR A 184 -24.59 1.71 17.96
N GLU A 185 -25.19 0.98 18.90
CA GLU A 185 -25.52 -0.44 18.76
C GLU A 185 -26.38 -0.73 17.52
N LYS A 186 -27.33 0.16 17.19
CA LYS A 186 -28.24 -0.01 16.04
C LYS A 186 -27.65 0.54 14.73
N PHE A 187 -26.69 1.45 14.83
CA PHE A 187 -26.17 2.19 13.68
C PHE A 187 -24.86 1.63 13.13
N CYS A 188 -23.95 1.20 14.00
CA CYS A 188 -22.57 0.88 13.65
C CYS A 188 -21.96 -0.14 14.64
N CYS A 189 -20.64 -0.34 14.59
CA CYS A 189 -19.95 -1.15 15.59
C CYS A 189 -20.05 -0.48 16.98
N SER A 190 -20.65 -1.16 17.95
CA SER A 190 -20.82 -0.63 19.32
C SER A 190 -19.50 -0.26 20.03
N LYS A 191 -18.39 -0.91 19.67
CA LYS A 191 -17.08 -0.64 20.30
C LYS A 191 -16.23 0.42 19.61
N HIS A 192 -16.43 0.60 18.31
CA HIS A 192 -15.52 1.40 17.46
C HIS A 192 -16.22 2.47 16.65
N HIS A 193 -17.54 2.57 16.78
CA HIS A 193 -18.44 3.50 16.12
C HIS A 193 -18.29 3.56 14.58
N ILE A 194 -17.80 2.47 13.99
CA ILE A 194 -17.53 2.35 12.56
C ILE A 194 -18.67 1.66 11.83
N VAL A 195 -19.07 2.24 10.72
CA VAL A 195 -20.08 1.72 9.81
C VAL A 195 -19.49 1.57 8.43
N MET A 196 -20.01 0.60 7.68
CA MET A 196 -19.61 0.36 6.31
C MET A 196 -20.71 0.82 5.36
N VAL A 197 -20.32 1.53 4.30
CA VAL A 197 -21.24 1.84 3.21
C VAL A 197 -21.59 0.57 2.44
N GLU A 198 -22.83 0.49 1.97
CA GLU A 198 -23.25 -0.54 1.01
C GLU A 198 -22.25 -0.61 -0.16
N LEU A 199 -21.72 -1.82 -0.38
CA LEU A 199 -20.77 -2.08 -1.45
C LEU A 199 -21.47 -2.42 -2.76
N LYS A 200 -20.89 -1.96 -3.86
CA LYS A 200 -21.27 -2.35 -5.22
C LYS A 200 -20.26 -3.36 -5.76
N GLN A 201 -20.63 -4.05 -6.85
CA GLN A 201 -19.74 -4.98 -7.56
C GLN A 201 -18.34 -4.40 -7.83
N ASN A 202 -18.28 -3.11 -8.20
CA ASN A 202 -17.04 -2.41 -8.50
C ASN A 202 -16.11 -2.31 -7.29
N ASN A 203 -16.63 -2.30 -6.06
CA ASN A 203 -15.82 -2.28 -4.84
C ASN A 203 -15.00 -3.56 -4.66
N PHE A 204 -15.34 -4.65 -5.34
CA PHE A 204 -14.61 -5.91 -5.30
C PHE A 204 -13.75 -6.12 -6.55
N SER A 205 -13.53 -5.07 -7.35
CA SER A 205 -12.68 -5.12 -8.54
C SER A 205 -11.24 -4.72 -8.21
N PRO A 206 -10.25 -5.64 -8.31
CA PRO A 206 -8.85 -5.31 -8.10
C PRO A 206 -8.25 -4.44 -9.21
N ASN A 207 -8.99 -4.23 -10.31
CA ASN A 207 -8.58 -3.36 -11.41
C ASN A 207 -8.83 -1.88 -11.11
N LEU A 208 -9.69 -1.58 -10.14
CA LEU A 208 -9.94 -0.21 -9.69
C LEU A 208 -8.99 0.11 -8.54
N LEU A 209 -8.09 1.08 -8.77
CA LEU A 209 -7.04 1.45 -7.80
C LEU A 209 -7.59 1.76 -6.41
N GLU A 210 -8.77 2.38 -6.34
CA GLU A 210 -9.47 2.78 -5.11
C GLU A 210 -9.77 1.59 -4.18
N ASN A 211 -10.03 0.41 -4.76
CA ASN A 211 -10.43 -0.79 -4.02
C ASN A 211 -9.33 -1.87 -4.01
N SER A 212 -8.35 -1.73 -4.90
CA SER A 212 -7.19 -2.61 -4.98
C SER A 212 -6.28 -2.41 -3.78
N CYS A 213 -5.55 -3.47 -3.41
CA CYS A 213 -4.51 -3.41 -2.40
C CYS A 213 -3.53 -2.28 -2.72
N ARG A 214 -3.48 -1.22 -1.89
CA ARG A 214 -2.62 -0.03 -2.10
C ARG A 214 -1.13 -0.39 -2.17
N THR A 215 -0.77 -1.52 -1.57
CA THR A 215 0.61 -2.01 -1.51
C THR A 215 1.08 -2.64 -2.82
N CYS A 216 0.21 -3.36 -3.53
CA CYS A 216 0.56 -4.01 -4.80
C CYS A 216 -0.24 -3.50 -6.01
N ASN A 217 -1.05 -2.45 -5.85
CA ASN A 217 -1.92 -1.86 -6.88
C ASN A 217 -2.74 -2.90 -7.67
N GLY A 218 -3.31 -3.85 -6.93
CA GLY A 218 -4.16 -4.90 -7.50
C GLY A 218 -3.43 -6.05 -8.22
N LEU A 219 -2.10 -6.15 -8.10
CA LEU A 219 -1.35 -7.25 -8.71
C LEU A 219 -1.44 -8.55 -7.89
N GLY A 220 -1.50 -8.45 -6.56
CA GLY A 220 -1.46 -9.59 -5.63
C GLY A 220 -0.04 -10.08 -5.35
N VAL A 221 0.92 -9.67 -6.18
CA VAL A 221 2.35 -9.92 -6.02
C VAL A 221 3.09 -8.60 -5.84
N ARG A 222 4.25 -8.68 -5.19
CA ARG A 222 5.25 -7.63 -5.11
C ARG A 222 6.53 -8.15 -5.72
N ILE A 223 7.22 -7.30 -6.43
CA ILE A 223 8.58 -7.57 -6.87
C ILE A 223 9.49 -7.17 -5.70
N GLN A 224 10.17 -8.14 -5.12
CA GLN A 224 11.04 -8.00 -3.96
C GLN A 224 12.46 -8.41 -4.31
N ALA A 225 13.44 -7.71 -3.76
CA ALA A 225 14.84 -8.00 -4.03
C ALA A 225 15.32 -9.14 -3.11
N GLU A 226 15.97 -10.16 -3.66
CA GLU A 226 16.40 -11.33 -2.87
C GLU A 226 17.90 -11.31 -2.62
N LYS A 227 18.31 -11.44 -1.34
CA LYS A 227 19.73 -11.41 -0.95
C LYS A 227 20.58 -12.42 -1.75
N GLN A 228 20.02 -13.59 -2.06
CA GLN A 228 20.70 -14.65 -2.78
C GLN A 228 21.09 -14.24 -4.21
N LEU A 229 20.24 -13.44 -4.88
CA LEU A 229 20.50 -12.99 -6.25
C LEU A 229 21.62 -11.94 -6.31
N PHE A 230 21.91 -11.27 -5.20
CA PHE A 230 23.05 -10.34 -5.13
C PHE A 230 24.39 -11.03 -4.90
N ILE A 231 24.40 -12.30 -4.49
CA ILE A 231 25.64 -13.03 -4.19
C ILE A 231 26.16 -13.65 -5.48
N ALA A 232 27.21 -13.05 -6.05
CA ALA A 232 27.80 -13.49 -7.32
C ALA A 232 28.69 -14.73 -7.13
N ALA A 233 29.53 -14.72 -6.08
CA ALA A 233 30.51 -15.76 -5.80
C ALA A 233 30.83 -15.76 -4.29
N PRO A 234 30.16 -16.59 -3.47
CA PRO A 234 30.31 -16.54 -2.01
C PRO A 234 31.71 -16.92 -1.52
N GLU A 235 32.47 -17.65 -2.32
CA GLU A 235 33.88 -18.00 -2.07
C GLU A 235 34.88 -16.87 -2.33
N LYS A 236 34.50 -15.83 -3.08
CA LYS A 236 35.35 -14.66 -3.30
C LYS A 236 35.24 -13.67 -2.15
N THR A 237 36.21 -12.76 -2.05
CA THR A 237 36.13 -11.63 -1.11
C THR A 237 35.21 -10.54 -1.64
N ILE A 238 34.77 -9.62 -0.79
CA ILE A 238 33.99 -8.46 -1.24
C ILE A 238 34.79 -7.67 -2.29
N ARG A 239 36.11 -7.52 -2.09
CA ARG A 239 37.00 -6.83 -3.05
C ARG A 239 37.02 -7.49 -4.43
N GLN A 240 36.97 -8.81 -4.46
CA GLN A 240 37.00 -9.62 -5.68
C GLN A 240 35.62 -9.74 -6.37
N GLY A 241 34.60 -9.04 -5.87
CA GLY A 241 33.26 -9.01 -6.48
C GLY A 241 32.35 -10.13 -6.01
N ALA A 242 32.42 -10.53 -4.73
CA ALA A 242 31.49 -11.52 -4.18
C ALA A 242 30.02 -11.08 -4.19
N ILE A 243 29.76 -9.78 -4.24
CA ILE A 243 28.42 -9.17 -4.20
C ILE A 243 28.23 -8.27 -5.42
N HIS A 244 27.16 -8.48 -6.17
CA HIS A 244 26.75 -7.60 -7.27
C HIS A 244 26.35 -6.21 -6.74
N ASN A 245 26.64 -5.16 -7.51
CA ASN A 245 26.30 -3.76 -7.20
C ASN A 245 26.86 -3.22 -5.88
N PHE A 246 27.91 -3.84 -5.33
CA PHE A 246 28.57 -3.38 -4.11
C PHE A 246 29.92 -2.71 -4.44
N SER A 247 29.90 -1.41 -4.69
CA SER A 247 31.11 -0.67 -5.08
C SER A 247 32.01 -0.36 -3.87
N ILE A 248 33.12 -1.07 -3.74
CA ILE A 248 34.14 -0.89 -2.69
C ILE A 248 34.71 0.54 -2.68
N GLY A 249 34.72 1.21 -3.83
CA GLY A 249 35.20 2.60 -3.96
C GLY A 249 34.18 3.66 -3.53
N GLY A 250 32.92 3.28 -3.30
CA GLY A 250 31.87 4.18 -2.85
C GLY A 250 32.09 4.63 -1.42
N HIS A 251 31.96 5.94 -1.15
CA HIS A 251 32.10 6.51 0.18
C HIS A 251 31.20 5.85 1.24
N MET A 252 30.01 5.37 0.85
CA MET A 252 29.11 4.66 1.77
C MET A 252 29.68 3.31 2.23
N VAL A 253 30.21 2.50 1.29
CA VAL A 253 30.83 1.21 1.61
C VAL A 253 32.07 1.41 2.46
N ILE A 254 32.89 2.42 2.15
CA ILE A 254 34.05 2.78 2.97
C ILE A 254 33.62 3.15 4.40
N SER A 255 32.56 3.96 4.54
CA SER A 255 32.04 4.35 5.86
C SER A 255 31.52 3.15 6.66
N LEU A 256 30.84 2.20 5.99
CA LEU A 256 30.35 0.96 6.60
C LEU A 256 31.50 0.06 7.07
N THR A 257 32.53 -0.13 6.24
CA THR A 257 33.69 -0.95 6.60
C THR A 257 34.40 -0.40 7.82
N LYS A 258 34.50 0.93 7.97
CA LYS A 258 35.05 1.59 9.16
C LYS A 258 34.14 1.47 10.39
N ARG A 259 32.82 1.63 10.23
CA ARG A 259 31.88 1.58 11.36
C ARG A 259 31.77 0.18 11.97
N TYR A 260 31.62 -0.84 11.13
CA TYR A 260 31.35 -2.21 11.56
C TYR A 260 32.57 -3.13 11.47
N ASN A 261 33.76 -2.56 11.22
CA ASN A 261 35.01 -3.29 11.05
C ASN A 261 34.88 -4.47 10.05
N ILE A 262 34.25 -4.19 8.91
CA ILE A 262 34.00 -5.21 7.88
C ILE A 262 35.32 -5.49 7.17
N ASP A 263 35.82 -6.71 7.33
CA ASP A 263 36.97 -7.19 6.56
C ASP A 263 36.52 -7.55 5.14
N ILE A 264 36.97 -6.75 4.17
CA ILE A 264 36.64 -6.90 2.75
C ILE A 264 37.55 -7.88 2.02
N ASP A 265 38.57 -8.40 2.70
CA ASP A 265 39.58 -9.32 2.17
C ASP A 265 39.38 -10.76 2.66
N ILE A 266 38.33 -11.01 3.45
CA ILE A 266 37.85 -12.36 3.80
C ILE A 266 36.79 -12.84 2.78
N PRO A 267 36.77 -14.15 2.41
CA PRO A 267 35.70 -14.74 1.61
C PRO A 267 34.30 -14.46 2.17
N PHE A 268 33.36 -14.06 1.31
CA PHE A 268 32.03 -13.62 1.73
C PHE A 268 31.27 -14.66 2.56
N LYS A 269 31.40 -15.95 2.22
CA LYS A 269 30.79 -17.07 2.97
C LYS A 269 31.22 -17.09 4.44
N ASN A 270 32.45 -16.69 4.73
CA ASN A 270 33.04 -16.70 6.07
C ASN A 270 32.71 -15.43 6.89
N LEU A 271 32.05 -14.44 6.28
CA LEU A 271 31.63 -13.24 7.03
C LEU A 271 30.54 -13.60 8.05
N PRO A 272 30.56 -12.97 9.24
CA PRO A 272 29.51 -13.13 10.24
C PRO A 272 28.12 -12.76 9.68
N GLU A 273 27.08 -13.50 10.09
CA GLU A 273 25.71 -13.29 9.56
C GLU A 273 25.17 -11.89 9.89
N HIS A 274 25.55 -11.31 11.04
CA HIS A 274 25.15 -9.94 11.39
C HIS A 274 25.72 -8.91 10.40
N ILE A 275 26.95 -9.09 9.90
CA ILE A 275 27.54 -8.21 8.86
C ILE A 275 26.83 -8.40 7.53
N LYS A 276 26.54 -9.65 7.14
CA LYS A 276 25.75 -9.94 5.93
C LYS A 276 24.37 -9.27 6.00
N ASN A 277 23.72 -9.32 7.16
CA ASN A 277 22.44 -8.64 7.39
C ASN A 277 22.56 -7.11 7.28
N ILE A 278 23.62 -6.50 7.83
CA ILE A 278 23.87 -5.06 7.68
C ILE A 278 24.08 -4.68 6.21
N ILE A 279 24.82 -5.49 5.44
CA ILE A 279 25.07 -5.23 4.03
C ILE A 279 23.76 -5.26 3.22
N PHE A 280 22.90 -6.25 3.43
CA PHE A 280 21.69 -6.40 2.62
C PHE A 280 20.50 -5.58 3.12
N PHE A 281 20.26 -5.57 4.43
CA PHE A 281 19.06 -4.99 5.05
C PHE A 281 19.34 -3.72 5.86
N GLY A 282 20.60 -3.29 5.93
CA GLY A 282 20.98 -2.04 6.56
C GLY A 282 21.11 -2.14 8.07
N ASN A 283 21.30 -0.97 8.68
CA ASN A 283 21.58 -0.84 10.11
C ASN A 283 20.42 -0.24 10.92
N LYS A 284 19.18 -0.45 10.45
CA LYS A 284 17.95 -0.02 11.14
C LYS A 284 17.94 1.45 11.56
N GLY A 285 18.54 2.33 10.75
CA GLY A 285 18.54 3.78 10.98
C GLY A 285 19.63 4.31 11.91
N GLU A 286 20.54 3.46 12.40
CA GLU A 286 21.65 3.90 13.24
C GLU A 286 22.57 4.90 12.49
N LYS A 287 22.79 6.08 13.06
CA LYS A 287 23.57 7.14 12.40
C LYS A 287 25.08 7.02 12.68
N PHE A 288 25.87 6.75 11.64
CA PHE A 288 27.33 6.71 11.70
C PHE A 288 28.00 7.85 10.91
N PRO A 289 29.26 8.21 11.24
CA PRO A 289 29.99 9.24 10.52
C PRO A 289 30.22 8.87 9.05
N TYR A 290 30.00 9.80 8.14
CA TYR A 290 30.28 9.60 6.73
C TYR A 290 31.75 9.92 6.41
N TRP A 291 32.43 8.97 5.77
CA TRP A 291 33.82 9.06 5.36
C TRP A 291 33.91 9.32 3.85
N ARG A 292 34.75 10.28 3.46
CA ARG A 292 35.02 10.59 2.05
C ARG A 292 36.50 10.80 1.79
N LYS A 293 36.91 10.64 0.53
CA LYS A 293 38.26 11.02 0.11
C LYS A 293 38.32 12.53 -0.11
N ASN A 294 39.32 13.21 0.46
CA ASN A 294 39.58 14.62 0.20
C ASN A 294 40.26 14.81 -1.18
N LYS A 295 40.57 16.06 -1.57
CA LYS A 295 41.28 16.37 -2.84
C LYS A 295 42.65 15.68 -2.96
N LYS A 296 43.29 15.32 -1.83
CA LYS A 296 44.55 14.58 -1.75
C LYS A 296 44.37 13.05 -1.70
N ARG A 297 43.14 12.55 -1.88
CA ARG A 297 42.75 11.13 -1.79
C ARG A 297 42.84 10.50 -0.39
N GLU A 298 43.05 11.30 0.64
CA GLU A 298 43.06 10.83 2.03
C GLU A 298 41.63 10.67 2.54
N LEU A 299 41.38 9.63 3.35
CA LEU A 299 40.08 9.41 3.98
C LEU A 299 39.92 10.34 5.18
N VAL A 300 38.88 11.17 5.14
CA VAL A 300 38.57 12.12 6.22
C VAL A 300 37.14 11.87 6.68
N GLU A 301 36.97 11.82 8.00
CA GLU A 301 35.67 11.78 8.65
C GLU A 301 34.97 13.14 8.47
N THR A 302 33.70 13.12 8.08
CA THR A 302 32.89 14.33 7.96
C THR A 302 31.98 14.50 9.17
N LYS A 303 31.57 15.74 9.45
CA LYS A 303 30.54 16.02 10.47
C LYS A 303 29.14 15.48 10.09
N TRP A 304 28.96 15.05 8.84
CA TRP A 304 27.69 14.53 8.36
C TRP A 304 27.51 13.09 8.84
N ARG A 305 26.37 12.81 9.49
CA ARG A 305 26.00 11.46 9.91
C ARG A 305 24.96 10.89 8.97
N THR A 306 25.12 9.63 8.63
CA THR A 306 24.25 8.92 7.69
C THR A 306 23.85 7.56 8.26
N SER A 307 22.78 7.00 7.74
CA SER A 307 22.38 5.61 7.99
C SER A 307 22.54 4.81 6.70
N PHE A 308 22.57 3.49 6.82
CA PHE A 308 22.63 2.62 5.66
C PHE A 308 21.38 1.76 5.60
N GLU A 309 20.64 1.92 4.51
CA GLU A 309 19.36 1.25 4.27
C GLU A 309 19.55 -0.24 3.93
N GLY A 310 20.71 -0.62 3.38
CA GLY A 310 20.96 -1.95 2.83
C GLY A 310 20.73 -2.02 1.33
N ILE A 311 21.47 -2.89 0.63
CA ILE A 311 21.37 -3.05 -0.83
C ILE A 311 19.93 -3.44 -1.26
N VAL A 312 19.33 -4.40 -0.55
CA VAL A 312 18.00 -4.94 -0.86
C VAL A 312 16.95 -3.84 -0.75
N HIS A 313 16.89 -3.18 0.42
CA HIS A 313 15.91 -2.12 0.66
C HIS A 313 16.11 -0.91 -0.26
N SER A 314 17.35 -0.50 -0.52
CA SER A 314 17.61 0.61 -1.45
C SER A 314 17.12 0.32 -2.86
N ILE A 315 17.34 -0.89 -3.39
CA ILE A 315 16.85 -1.27 -4.72
C ILE A 315 15.33 -1.34 -4.74
N GLU A 316 14.71 -1.93 -3.72
CA GLU A 316 13.25 -1.97 -3.60
C GLU A 316 12.63 -0.56 -3.54
N ARG A 317 13.23 0.36 -2.78
CA ARG A 317 12.77 1.74 -2.68
C ARG A 317 12.91 2.48 -4.01
N ILE A 318 14.02 2.33 -4.72
CA ILE A 318 14.22 2.95 -6.04
C ILE A 318 13.20 2.40 -7.03
N TYR A 319 13.07 1.07 -7.10
CA TYR A 319 12.09 0.39 -7.95
C TYR A 319 10.67 0.89 -7.68
N ARG A 320 10.24 0.90 -6.41
CA ARG A 320 8.93 1.37 -5.98
C ARG A 320 8.69 2.84 -6.35
N THR A 321 9.69 3.70 -6.14
CA THR A 321 9.61 5.13 -6.48
C THR A 321 9.41 5.34 -7.98
N LYS A 322 10.08 4.56 -8.83
CA LYS A 322 9.88 4.59 -10.29
C LYS A 322 8.49 4.13 -10.69
N MET A 323 8.03 2.99 -10.18
CA MET A 323 6.70 2.47 -10.46
C MET A 323 5.60 3.47 -10.06
N ARG A 324 5.80 4.23 -8.97
CA ARG A 324 4.89 5.30 -8.55
C ARG A 324 4.83 6.49 -9.50
N LYS A 325 5.93 6.83 -10.15
CA LYS A 325 5.97 7.89 -11.16
C LYS A 325 5.31 7.48 -12.48
N GLY A 326 4.90 6.22 -12.60
CA GLY A 326 4.33 5.67 -13.83
C GLY A 326 5.39 5.24 -14.84
N ASP A 327 6.66 5.19 -14.43
CA ASP A 327 7.75 4.68 -15.26
C ASP A 327 7.48 3.21 -15.58
N ARG A 328 7.63 2.84 -16.85
CA ARG A 328 7.49 1.46 -17.29
C ARG A 328 8.88 0.89 -17.53
N LEU A 329 9.17 -0.27 -16.93
CA LEU A 329 10.32 -1.04 -17.35
C LEU A 329 10.05 -1.61 -18.74
N VAL A 330 10.87 -1.21 -19.70
CA VAL A 330 10.77 -1.68 -21.08
C VAL A 330 11.56 -2.98 -21.20
N PRO A 331 10.95 -4.11 -21.59
CA PRO A 331 11.65 -5.36 -21.82
C PRO A 331 12.83 -5.18 -22.79
N GLY A 332 13.98 -5.79 -22.46
CA GLY A 332 15.20 -5.69 -23.27
C GLY A 332 16.08 -4.46 -23.00
N THR A 333 15.75 -3.65 -21.99
CA THR A 333 16.65 -2.59 -21.51
C THR A 333 17.54 -3.09 -20.38
N ALA A 334 18.74 -2.51 -20.24
CA ALA A 334 19.66 -2.84 -19.15
C ALA A 334 19.02 -2.64 -17.76
N GLU A 335 18.11 -1.68 -17.63
CA GLU A 335 17.36 -1.46 -16.40
C GLU A 335 16.37 -2.61 -16.11
N PHE A 336 15.64 -3.06 -17.13
CA PHE A 336 14.74 -4.21 -17.00
C PHE A 336 15.52 -5.46 -16.59
N GLU A 337 16.63 -5.74 -17.26
CA GLU A 337 17.49 -6.89 -16.95
C GLU A 337 18.08 -6.80 -15.53
N PHE A 338 18.46 -5.59 -15.10
CA PHE A 338 18.93 -5.36 -13.74
C PHE A 338 17.88 -5.76 -12.70
N TYR A 339 16.66 -5.22 -12.78
CA TYR A 339 15.64 -5.54 -11.78
C TYR A 339 15.18 -7.00 -11.87
N HIS A 340 15.03 -7.55 -13.08
CA HIS A 340 14.68 -8.96 -13.25
C HIS A 340 15.77 -9.92 -12.77
N GLY A 341 17.05 -9.52 -12.81
CA GLY A 341 18.15 -10.34 -12.32
C GLY A 341 18.25 -10.40 -10.79
N PHE A 342 17.77 -9.37 -10.08
CA PHE A 342 17.92 -9.24 -8.62
C PHE A 342 16.62 -9.30 -7.84
N MET A 343 15.47 -9.28 -8.52
CA MET A 343 14.16 -9.25 -7.87
C MET A 343 13.27 -10.39 -8.34
N THR A 344 12.47 -10.91 -7.42
CA THR A 344 11.52 -12.00 -7.65
C THR A 344 10.11 -11.57 -7.32
N GLU A 345 9.14 -12.22 -7.94
CA GLU A 345 7.75 -12.04 -7.55
C GLU A 345 7.46 -12.83 -6.25
N ARG A 346 7.03 -12.10 -5.23
CA ARG A 346 6.55 -12.65 -3.97
C ARG A 346 5.09 -12.28 -3.78
N THR A 347 4.32 -13.15 -3.14
CA THR A 347 2.95 -12.83 -2.74
C THR A 347 2.96 -11.57 -1.87
N CYS A 348 2.06 -10.63 -2.16
CA CYS A 348 1.92 -9.42 -1.36
C CYS A 348 1.56 -9.78 0.08
N SER A 349 2.36 -9.33 1.06
CA SER A 349 2.14 -9.61 2.48
C SER A 349 0.81 -9.06 3.01
N GLU A 350 0.40 -7.89 2.52
CA GLU A 350 -0.82 -7.19 2.96
C GLU A 350 -2.08 -7.91 2.50
N CYS A 351 -2.29 -8.03 1.17
CA CYS A 351 -3.49 -8.68 0.65
C CYS A 351 -3.37 -10.20 0.55
N GLN A 352 -2.21 -10.78 0.86
CA GLN A 352 -1.94 -12.23 0.75
C GLN A 352 -2.28 -12.79 -0.64
N GLY A 353 -2.07 -12.01 -1.70
CA GLY A 353 -2.40 -12.39 -3.08
C GLY A 353 -3.85 -12.14 -3.51
N LYS A 354 -4.73 -11.68 -2.61
CA LYS A 354 -6.15 -11.42 -2.89
C LYS A 354 -6.41 -10.21 -3.78
N LYS A 355 -5.40 -9.35 -4.01
CA LYS A 355 -5.41 -8.15 -4.88
C LYS A 355 -6.30 -6.98 -4.41
N ILE A 356 -7.27 -7.19 -3.52
CA ILE A 356 -8.11 -6.15 -2.92
C ILE A 356 -7.58 -5.70 -1.56
N ASN A 357 -7.98 -4.51 -1.09
CA ASN A 357 -7.73 -4.10 0.30
C ASN A 357 -8.46 -5.08 1.23
N SER A 358 -7.73 -5.62 2.20
CA SER A 358 -8.23 -6.50 3.26
C SER A 358 -8.81 -5.69 4.41
#